data_AF-A0A660SWJ2-F1
#
_entry.id   AF-A0A660SWJ2-F1
#
_cell.length_a   1.000
_cell.length_b   1.000
_cell.length_c   1.000
_cell.angle_alpha   90.00
_cell.angle_beta   90.00
_cell.angle_gamma   90.00
#
_symmetry.space_group_name_H-M   'P 1'
#
loop_
_entity.id
_entity.type
_entity.pdbx_description
1 polymer ?
#
loop_
_entity_poly.entity_id
_entity_poly.type
_entity_poly.pdbx_seq_one_letter_code
_entity_poly.pdbx_strand_id
1 'polypeptide(L)'
;MPKQRVESLFRYMSGVIAGKPGGMLVKENHILETDYTPNDVLSLFDRLFDAGFSVDELKIPSNKLFNLLHQALDRFPSEDIKPDSFLSCIIEDNRRLENLLKETRPLILKLNSQYGAEDV
;
A
#
# COMPACT_ATOMS: atom_id res chain seq x y z
N MET A 1 -16.63 -11.42 -12.32
CA MET A 1 -15.21 -11.04 -12.44
C MET A 1 -14.70 -10.24 -11.22
N PRO A 2 -15.28 -9.12 -10.77
CA PRO A 2 -14.73 -8.35 -9.64
C PRO A 2 -14.67 -9.13 -8.31
N LYS A 3 -15.77 -9.84 -7.97
CA LYS A 3 -15.85 -10.65 -6.73
C LYS A 3 -14.79 -11.75 -6.63
N GLN A 4 -14.35 -12.30 -7.76
CA GLN A 4 -13.33 -13.36 -7.79
C GLN A 4 -11.93 -12.81 -7.54
N ARG A 5 -11.63 -11.61 -8.07
CA ARG A 5 -10.36 -10.91 -7.78
C ARG A 5 -10.27 -10.46 -6.33
N VAL A 6 -11.37 -9.92 -5.79
CA VAL A 6 -11.41 -9.56 -4.36
C VAL A 6 -11.28 -10.81 -3.48
N GLU A 7 -11.84 -11.94 -3.89
CA GLU A 7 -11.70 -13.23 -3.18
C GLU A 7 -10.25 -13.75 -3.18
N SER A 8 -9.52 -13.70 -4.31
CA SER A 8 -8.11 -14.13 -4.36
C SER A 8 -7.23 -13.26 -3.45
N LEU A 9 -7.45 -11.93 -3.47
CA LEU A 9 -6.76 -11.00 -2.57
C LEU A 9 -7.11 -11.26 -1.11
N PHE A 10 -8.36 -11.57 -0.80
CA PHE A 10 -8.81 -11.84 0.57
C PHE A 10 -8.17 -13.11 1.13
N ARG A 11 -8.07 -14.17 0.32
CA ARG A 11 -7.36 -15.41 0.68
C ARG A 11 -5.88 -15.19 0.91
N TYR A 12 -5.25 -14.41 0.03
CA TYR A 12 -3.86 -14.01 0.19
C TYR A 12 -3.65 -13.24 1.51
N MET A 13 -4.42 -12.18 1.74
CA MET A 13 -4.28 -11.34 2.94
C MET A 13 -4.54 -12.12 4.23
N SER A 14 -5.63 -12.87 4.29
CA SER A 14 -5.96 -13.69 5.46
C SER A 14 -4.89 -14.74 5.74
N GLY A 15 -4.31 -15.34 4.69
CA GLY A 15 -3.20 -16.27 4.81
C GLY A 15 -1.92 -15.62 5.34
N VAL A 16 -1.57 -14.43 4.84
CA VAL A 16 -0.40 -13.67 5.30
C VAL A 16 -0.57 -13.21 6.75
N ILE A 17 -1.77 -12.77 7.14
CA ILE A 17 -2.10 -12.42 8.54
C ILE A 17 -1.96 -13.65 9.44
N ALA A 18 -2.42 -14.81 8.99
CA ALA A 18 -2.25 -16.09 9.70
C ALA A 18 -0.81 -16.64 9.71
N GLY A 19 0.18 -15.88 9.22
CA GLY A 19 1.59 -16.26 9.25
C GLY A 19 2.04 -17.22 8.14
N LYS A 20 1.21 -17.49 7.13
CA LYS A 20 1.60 -18.37 6.01
C LYS A 20 2.63 -17.67 5.10
N PRO A 21 3.53 -18.44 4.44
CA PRO A 21 4.51 -17.87 3.52
C PRO A 21 3.84 -17.18 2.33
N GLY A 22 4.01 -15.85 2.24
CA GLY A 22 3.40 -15.05 1.18
C GLY A 22 3.72 -15.53 -0.24
N GLY A 23 4.94 -16.02 -0.48
CA GLY A 23 5.35 -16.51 -1.81
C GLY A 23 4.59 -17.75 -2.29
N MET A 24 4.12 -18.62 -1.38
CA MET A 24 3.24 -19.74 -1.75
C MET A 24 1.84 -19.22 -2.11
N LEU A 25 1.30 -18.33 -1.27
CA LEU A 25 -0.03 -17.75 -1.48
C LEU A 25 -0.13 -16.95 -2.78
N VAL A 26 0.94 -16.30 -3.22
CA VAL A 26 0.99 -15.61 -4.53
C VAL A 26 0.73 -16.58 -5.67
N LYS A 27 1.37 -17.76 -5.64
CA LYS A 27 1.22 -18.79 -6.68
C LYS A 27 -0.15 -19.45 -6.61
N GLU A 28 -0.58 -19.85 -5.42
CA GLU A 28 -1.87 -20.56 -5.21
C GLU A 28 -3.08 -19.71 -5.62
N ASN A 29 -3.00 -18.39 -5.42
CA ASN A 29 -4.11 -17.49 -5.72
C ASN A 29 -3.92 -16.75 -7.06
N HIS A 30 -2.93 -17.14 -7.88
CA HIS A 30 -2.65 -16.56 -9.20
C HIS A 30 -2.58 -15.02 -9.18
N ILE A 31 -1.98 -14.46 -8.12
CA ILE A 31 -2.05 -13.02 -7.87
C ILE A 31 -1.34 -12.25 -9.00
N LEU A 32 -0.13 -12.66 -9.37
CA LEU A 32 0.63 -11.95 -10.42
C LEU A 32 0.06 -12.11 -11.84
N GLU A 33 -0.87 -13.04 -12.04
CA GLU A 33 -1.50 -13.33 -13.34
C GLU A 33 -2.83 -12.56 -13.50
N THR A 34 -3.25 -11.81 -12.49
CA THR A 34 -4.53 -11.13 -12.45
C THR A 34 -4.34 -9.61 -12.55
N ASP A 35 -5.06 -8.98 -13.48
CA ASP A 35 -5.11 -7.51 -13.59
C ASP A 35 -6.01 -6.92 -12.50
N TYR A 36 -5.40 -6.55 -11.37
CA TYR A 36 -6.07 -5.87 -10.27
C TYR A 36 -6.21 -4.37 -10.54
N THR A 37 -7.34 -3.82 -10.11
CA THR A 37 -7.64 -2.39 -10.15
C THR A 37 -7.61 -1.79 -8.74
N PRO A 38 -7.44 -0.45 -8.61
CA PRO A 38 -7.54 0.21 -7.31
C PRO A 38 -8.85 -0.10 -6.57
N ASN A 39 -9.96 -0.24 -7.30
CA ASN A 39 -11.26 -0.59 -6.73
C ASN A 39 -11.29 -2.01 -6.12
N ASP A 40 -10.56 -2.98 -6.70
CA ASP A 40 -10.46 -4.32 -6.12
C ASP A 40 -9.71 -4.28 -4.77
N VAL A 41 -8.71 -3.39 -4.64
CA VAL A 41 -7.96 -3.19 -3.39
C VAL A 41 -8.85 -2.53 -2.32
N LEU A 42 -9.63 -1.50 -2.68
CA LEU A 42 -10.59 -0.89 -1.74
C LEU A 42 -11.62 -1.90 -1.25
N SER A 43 -12.23 -2.64 -2.17
CA SER A 43 -13.22 -3.68 -1.86
C SER A 43 -12.65 -4.79 -0.97
N LEU A 44 -11.36 -5.09 -1.11
CA LEU A 44 -10.66 -6.03 -0.23
C LEU A 44 -10.56 -5.50 1.20
N PHE A 45 -10.16 -4.24 1.38
CA PHE A 45 -10.02 -3.66 2.71
C PHE A 45 -11.36 -3.56 3.42
N ASP A 46 -12.41 -3.13 2.73
CA ASP A 46 -13.78 -3.13 3.27
C ASP A 46 -14.14 -4.51 3.82
N ARG A 47 -13.87 -5.56 3.02
CA ARG A 47 -14.13 -6.94 3.42
C ARG A 47 -13.25 -7.43 4.58
N LEU A 48 -12.00 -6.99 4.66
CA LEU A 48 -11.12 -7.32 5.79
C LEU A 48 -11.61 -6.67 7.09
N PHE A 49 -12.08 -5.42 7.01
CA PHE A 49 -12.69 -4.75 8.15
C PHE A 49 -14.02 -5.41 8.56
N ASP A 50 -14.87 -5.77 7.60
CA ASP A 50 -16.11 -6.53 7.86
C ASP A 50 -15.83 -7.90 8.49
N ALA A 51 -14.69 -8.51 8.18
CA ALA A 51 -14.22 -9.76 8.77
C ALA A 51 -13.61 -9.58 10.18
N GLY A 52 -13.54 -8.34 10.69
CA GLY A 52 -13.09 -8.03 12.05
C GLY A 52 -11.59 -7.84 12.22
N PHE A 53 -10.81 -7.75 11.14
CA PHE A 53 -9.37 -7.47 11.24
C PHE A 53 -9.12 -6.03 11.70
N SER A 54 -8.25 -5.86 12.69
CA SER A 54 -7.83 -4.54 13.17
C SER A 54 -6.80 -3.90 12.25
N VAL A 55 -6.69 -2.56 12.33
CA VAL A 55 -5.68 -1.81 11.57
C VAL A 55 -4.25 -2.28 11.88
N ASP A 56 -3.98 -2.63 13.14
CA ASP A 56 -2.66 -3.11 13.58
C ASP A 56 -2.28 -4.44 12.92
N GLU A 57 -3.24 -5.37 12.81
CA GLU A 57 -3.03 -6.65 12.11
C GLU A 57 -2.80 -6.46 10.61
N LEU A 58 -3.41 -5.43 10.03
CA LEU A 58 -3.33 -5.16 8.59
C LEU A 58 -2.08 -4.39 8.17
N LYS A 59 -1.40 -3.71 9.10
CA LYS A 59 -0.29 -2.78 8.79
C LYS A 59 0.89 -3.43 8.04
N ILE A 60 1.34 -4.60 8.49
CA ILE A 60 2.47 -5.31 7.85
C ILE A 60 2.02 -6.04 6.58
N PRO A 61 0.90 -6.80 6.58
CA PRO A 61 0.39 -7.47 5.39
C PRO A 61 0.01 -6.50 4.25
N SER A 62 -0.54 -5.33 4.55
CA SER A 62 -0.90 -4.33 3.54
C SER A 62 0.31 -3.83 2.76
N ASN A 63 1.43 -3.55 3.45
CA ASN A 63 2.68 -3.18 2.78
C ASN A 63 3.17 -4.27 1.81
N LYS A 64 3.04 -5.55 2.19
CA LYS A 64 3.39 -6.67 1.29
C LYS A 64 2.46 -6.72 0.07
N LEU A 65 1.17 -6.51 0.27
CA LEU A 65 0.18 -6.44 -0.80
C LEU A 65 0.50 -5.29 -1.76
N PHE A 66 0.76 -4.09 -1.26
CA PHE A 66 1.09 -2.93 -2.10
C PHE A 66 2.37 -3.13 -2.89
N ASN A 67 3.40 -3.73 -2.28
CA ASN A 67 4.63 -4.07 -3.00
C ASN A 67 4.37 -5.08 -4.13
N LEU A 68 3.49 -6.06 -3.88
CA LEU A 68 3.12 -7.06 -4.87
C LEU A 68 2.32 -6.47 -6.03
N LEU A 69 1.36 -5.58 -5.72
CA LEU A 69 0.47 -4.96 -6.70
C LEU A 69 1.03 -3.67 -7.30
N HIS A 70 2.22 -3.23 -6.89
CA HIS A 70 2.79 -1.94 -7.26
C HIS A 70 2.75 -1.72 -8.79
N GLN A 71 3.23 -2.69 -9.57
CA GLN A 71 3.24 -2.57 -11.03
C GLN A 71 1.84 -2.55 -11.65
N ALA A 72 0.88 -3.29 -11.08
CA ALA A 72 -0.50 -3.32 -11.60
C ALA A 72 -1.21 -1.98 -11.33
N LEU A 73 -1.01 -1.42 -10.14
CA LEU A 73 -1.60 -0.15 -9.73
C LEU A 73 -0.94 1.05 -10.42
N ASP A 74 0.38 1.03 -10.61
CA ASP A 74 1.12 2.10 -11.29
C ASP A 74 0.77 2.21 -12.78
N ARG A 75 0.45 1.07 -13.43
CA ARG A 75 -0.01 1.05 -14.82
C ARG A 75 -1.48 1.42 -14.99
N PHE A 76 -2.25 1.50 -13.90
CA PHE A 76 -3.66 1.87 -13.99
C PHE A 76 -3.77 3.32 -14.48
N PRO A 77 -4.58 3.59 -15.52
CA PRO A 77 -4.64 4.93 -16.10
C PRO A 77 -5.10 5.93 -15.04
N SER A 78 -4.28 6.94 -14.79
CA SER A 78 -4.73 8.11 -14.05
C SER A 78 -5.78 8.82 -14.89
N GLU A 79 -6.91 9.15 -14.27
CA GLU A 79 -7.84 10.11 -14.88
C GLU A 79 -7.14 11.47 -14.99
N ASP A 80 -7.45 12.21 -16.05
CA ASP A 80 -6.96 13.58 -16.21
C ASP A 80 -7.72 14.45 -15.21
N ILE A 81 -7.04 14.80 -14.11
CA ILE A 81 -7.67 15.54 -13.02
C ILE A 81 -7.79 16.99 -13.44
N LYS A 82 -9.03 17.49 -13.47
CA LYS A 82 -9.31 18.86 -13.84
C LYS A 82 -8.45 19.83 -12.99
N PRO A 83 -7.78 20.80 -13.64
CA PRO A 83 -7.10 21.88 -12.92
C PRO A 83 -8.04 22.59 -11.95
N ASP A 84 -7.52 23.01 -10.80
CA ASP A 84 -8.24 23.69 -9.72
C ASP A 84 -9.41 22.88 -9.10
N SER A 85 -9.48 21.59 -9.37
CA SER A 85 -10.35 20.68 -8.60
C SER A 85 -9.78 20.43 -7.21
N PHE A 86 -10.65 20.03 -6.27
CA PHE A 86 -10.23 19.62 -4.94
C PHE A 86 -9.13 18.54 -4.96
N LEU A 87 -9.24 17.56 -5.87
CA LEU A 87 -8.23 16.51 -6.04
C LEU A 87 -6.90 17.07 -6.56
N SER A 88 -6.94 18.05 -7.47
CA SER A 88 -5.72 18.70 -7.95
C SER A 88 -4.98 19.43 -6.82
N CYS A 89 -5.71 20.06 -5.89
CA CYS A 89 -5.12 20.70 -4.73
C CYS A 89 -4.44 19.70 -3.80
N ILE A 90 -5.08 18.55 -3.55
CA ILE A 90 -4.49 17.48 -2.71
C ILE A 90 -3.21 16.91 -3.34
N ILE A 91 -3.22 16.69 -4.66
CA ILE A 91 -2.04 16.17 -5.36
C ILE A 91 -0.86 17.15 -5.27
N GLU A 92 -1.13 18.43 -5.49
CA GLU A 92 -0.09 19.46 -5.35
C GLU A 92 0.41 19.59 -3.90
N ASP A 93 -0.48 19.48 -2.91
CA ASP A 93 -0.11 19.48 -1.50
C ASP A 93 0.80 18.28 -1.14
N ASN A 94 0.41 17.07 -1.57
CA ASN A 94 1.22 15.86 -1.40
C ASN A 94 2.60 16.00 -2.05
N ARG A 95 2.68 16.59 -3.25
CA ARG A 95 3.96 16.83 -3.95
C ARG A 95 4.87 17.78 -3.16
N ARG A 96 4.30 18.84 -2.57
CA ARG A 96 5.05 19.78 -1.72
C ARG A 96 5.53 19.11 -0.44
N LEU A 97 4.66 18.33 0.20
CA LEU A 97 5.01 17.57 1.41
C LEU A 97 6.13 16.57 1.13
N GLU A 98 6.09 15.86 0.00
CA GLU A 98 7.13 14.92 -0.38
C GLU A 98 8.49 15.62 -0.57
N ASN A 99 8.51 16.79 -1.19
CA ASN A 99 9.72 17.60 -1.32
C ASN A 99 10.26 18.03 0.05
N LEU A 100 9.38 18.51 0.94
CA LEU A 100 9.77 18.90 2.29
C LEU A 100 10.37 17.72 3.07
N LEU A 101 9.78 16.53 2.93
CA LEU A 101 10.29 15.30 3.56
C LEU A 101 11.67 14.91 3.00
N LYS A 102 11.88 15.04 1.68
CA LYS A 102 13.18 14.79 1.03
C LYS A 102 14.25 15.75 1.53
N GLU A 103 13.91 17.02 1.71
CA GLU A 103 14.82 18.05 2.25
C GLU A 103 15.10 17.86 3.74
N THR A 104 14.12 17.37 4.50
CA THR A 104 14.26 17.18 5.95
C THR A 104 15.05 15.93 6.30
N ARG A 105 14.97 14.87 5.49
CA ARG A 105 15.68 13.60 5.69
C ARG A 105 17.19 13.77 5.99
N PRO A 106 18.00 14.53 5.22
CA PRO A 106 19.42 14.71 5.52
C PRO A 106 19.67 15.46 6.84
N LEU A 107 18.76 16.35 7.26
CA LEU A 107 18.87 17.07 8.53
C LEU A 107 18.68 16.12 9.72
N ILE A 108 17.67 15.23 9.62
CA ILE A 108 17.44 14.17 10.62
C ILE A 108 18.65 13.24 10.70
N LEU A 109 19.20 12.81 9.55
CA LEU A 109 20.39 11.96 9.52
C LEU A 109 21.59 12.65 10.19
N LYS A 110 21.79 13.94 9.93
CA LYS A 110 22.86 14.73 10.55
C LYS A 110 22.70 14.80 12.08
N LEU A 111 21.48 15.06 12.57
CA LEU A 111 21.19 15.08 14.01
C LEU A 111 21.44 13.71 14.65
N ASN A 112 20.96 12.63 14.03
CA ASN A 112 21.19 11.27 14.54
C ASN A 112 22.68 10.92 14.59
N SER A 113 23.48 11.33 13.59
CA SER A 113 24.93 11.12 13.62
C SER A 113 25.66 12.00 14.65
N GLN A 114 25.11 13.17 15.01
CA GLN A 114 25.72 14.10 15.97
C GLN A 114 25.37 13.79 17.43
N TYR A 115 24.18 13.25 17.68
CA TYR A 115 23.66 13.03 19.04
C TYR A 115 23.37 11.55 19.37
N GLY A 116 23.39 10.65 18.38
CA GLY A 116 23.15 9.22 18.57
C GLY A 116 24.38 8.39 18.97
N ALA A 117 25.50 9.04 19.31
CA ALA A 117 26.74 8.37 19.73
C ALA A 117 26.96 8.37 21.26
N GLU A 118 26.01 8.86 22.06
CA GLU A 118 26.10 8.90 23.54
C GLU A 118 25.20 7.90 24.27
N ASP A 119 24.59 6.94 23.58
CA ASP A 119 23.85 5.83 24.21
C ASP A 119 24.36 4.45 23.74
N VAL A 120 25.63 4.13 24.02
CA VAL A 120 26.13 2.76 24.37
C VAL A 120 27.34 2.88 25.29
#